data_AF-A0A8T4KGS2-F1
#
_entry.id   AF-A0A8T4KGS2-F1
#
_cell.length_a   1.000
_cell.length_b   1.000
_cell.length_c   1.000
_cell.angle_alpha   90.00
_cell.angle_beta   90.00
_cell.angle_gamma   90.00
#
_symmetry.space_group_name_H-M   'P 1'
#
loop_
_entity.id
_entity.type
_entity.pdbx_description
1 polymer ?
#
loop_
_entity_poly.entity_id
_entity_poly.type
_entity_poly.pdbx_seq_one_letter_code
_entity_poly.pdbx_strand_id
1 'polypeptide(L)'
;MKFLIMFMIVILLIPSAHSWGYKTHEWLCKKLYENNQDLKKMIVDEEEFLRGCIAPDKEYDDQKDHHCYVSKECKEINISDIDPGNLPYFKDIEDCTGEEYFDCPALIKFDEAIKNATASNFSFYIGVSTHYMTDSFVPVHQIMGEDYYKCHAPFEEHINNKLKSNEKNWEVSVNCDVYFPCKKLTKAVRKCENSYNVQITFAYDDILEVLKKTDSSISRKLNLTEGNYENLPITGNTAGINEYSIIKAVLTLFLLILLVLFAKNRIGKSWKIYRYMKRKVINITTYKFTVL
;
A
#
# COMPACT_ATOMS: atom_id res chain seq x y z
N MET A 1 -28.82 0.54 -29.21
CA MET A 1 -28.62 1.60 -28.19
C MET A 1 -28.64 1.08 -26.74
N LYS A 2 -29.69 0.39 -26.26
CA LYS A 2 -29.76 -0.10 -24.86
C LYS A 2 -28.60 -1.02 -24.43
N PHE A 3 -28.08 -1.84 -25.35
CA PHE A 3 -26.96 -2.75 -25.06
C PHE A 3 -25.62 -2.02 -24.88
N LEU A 4 -25.42 -0.90 -25.59
CA LEU A 4 -24.19 -0.10 -25.54
C LEU A 4 -24.08 0.67 -24.21
N ILE A 5 -25.22 1.21 -23.73
CA ILE A 5 -25.32 1.87 -22.42
C ILE A 5 -25.05 0.85 -21.30
N MET A 6 -25.59 -0.37 -21.41
CA MET A 6 -25.34 -1.42 -20.43
C MET A 6 -23.88 -1.85 -20.41
N PHE A 7 -23.22 -1.95 -21.56
CA PHE A 7 -21.79 -2.28 -21.65
C PHE A 7 -20.89 -1.16 -21.08
N MET A 8 -21.22 0.11 -21.33
CA MET A 8 -20.53 1.24 -20.70
C MET A 8 -20.68 1.23 -19.17
N ILE A 9 -21.87 0.92 -18.64
CA ILE A 9 -22.08 0.82 -17.19
C ILE A 9 -21.24 -0.32 -16.59
N VAL A 10 -21.09 -1.45 -17.28
CA VAL A 10 -20.24 -2.56 -16.81
C VAL A 10 -18.76 -2.19 -16.82
N ILE A 11 -18.27 -1.47 -17.84
CA ILE A 11 -16.87 -0.99 -17.90
C ILE A 11 -16.60 0.02 -16.79
N LEU A 12 -17.56 0.89 -16.47
CA LEU A 12 -17.45 1.84 -15.35
C LEU A 12 -17.51 1.18 -13.96
N LEU A 13 -17.95 -0.09 -13.89
CA LEU A 13 -18.02 -0.87 -12.65
C LEU A 13 -16.83 -1.84 -12.49
N ILE A 14 -15.88 -1.88 -13.43
CA ILE A 14 -14.64 -2.62 -13.22
C ILE A 14 -13.82 -1.85 -12.18
N PRO A 15 -13.64 -2.36 -10.95
CA PRO A 15 -12.79 -1.69 -9.98
C PRO A 15 -11.39 -1.61 -10.59
N SER A 16 -10.84 -0.40 -10.67
CA SER A 16 -9.45 -0.18 -11.03
C SER A 16 -8.59 -1.08 -10.15
N ALA A 17 -7.80 -1.96 -10.77
CA ALA A 17 -6.78 -2.72 -10.09
C ALA A 17 -5.77 -1.70 -9.55
N HIS A 18 -5.88 -1.38 -8.26
CA HIS A 18 -4.97 -0.46 -7.60
C HIS A 18 -3.69 -1.22 -7.28
N SER A 19 -2.61 -0.75 -7.87
CA SER A 19 -1.25 -1.23 -7.69
C SER A 19 -0.67 -0.56 -6.45
N TRP A 20 0.10 -1.32 -5.64
CA TRP A 20 0.43 -1.08 -4.23
C TRP A 20 -0.72 -0.53 -3.38
N GLY A 21 -1.12 -1.28 -2.35
CA GLY A 21 -2.16 -0.82 -1.45
C GLY A 21 -1.69 0.41 -0.68
N TYR A 22 -2.10 1.60 -1.09
CA TYR A 22 -2.21 2.81 -0.26
C TYR A 22 -2.68 2.51 1.18
N LYS A 23 -3.38 1.38 1.38
CA LYS A 23 -3.74 0.74 2.64
C LYS A 23 -2.56 0.44 3.58
N THR A 24 -1.37 0.10 3.08
CA THR A 24 -0.15 -0.11 3.89
C THR A 24 0.34 1.21 4.46
N HIS A 25 0.44 2.27 3.64
CA HIS A 25 0.76 3.62 4.14
C HIS A 25 -0.30 4.15 5.09
N GLU A 26 -1.57 3.98 4.76
CA GLU A 26 -2.69 4.33 5.64
C GLU A 26 -2.58 3.59 6.98
N TRP A 27 -2.23 2.29 6.97
CA TRP A 27 -2.02 1.50 8.18
C TRP A 27 -0.83 2.04 9.00
N LEU A 28 0.32 2.28 8.38
CA LEU A 28 1.51 2.83 9.03
C LEU A 28 1.22 4.18 9.67
N CYS A 29 0.62 5.10 8.91
CA CYS A 29 0.22 6.41 9.40
C CYS A 29 -0.77 6.32 10.54
N LYS A 30 -1.78 5.46 10.43
CA LYS A 30 -2.73 5.25 11.52
C LYS A 30 -2.04 4.76 12.79
N LYS A 31 -1.08 3.82 12.68
CA LYS A 31 -0.31 3.36 13.83
C LYS A 31 0.62 4.43 14.40
N LEU A 32 1.20 5.27 13.55
CA LEU A 32 1.98 6.43 13.97
C LEU A 32 1.11 7.40 14.80
N TYR A 33 -0.03 7.81 14.26
CA TYR A 33 -0.99 8.73 14.89
C TYR A 33 -1.60 8.16 16.17
N GLU A 34 -1.94 6.87 16.23
CA GLU A 34 -2.51 6.22 17.41
C GLU A 34 -1.52 6.15 18.58
N ASN A 35 -0.21 6.04 18.31
CA ASN A 35 0.81 5.69 19.32
C ASN A 35 1.81 6.83 19.63
N ASN A 36 1.85 7.91 18.84
CA ASN A 36 2.59 9.13 19.18
C ASN A 36 1.62 10.22 19.66
N GLN A 37 1.60 10.48 20.98
CA GLN A 37 0.68 11.44 21.60
C GLN A 37 0.98 12.90 21.25
N ASP A 38 2.25 13.25 21.03
CA ASP A 38 2.61 14.63 20.69
C ASP A 38 2.25 14.92 19.24
N LEU A 39 2.54 13.99 18.34
CA LEU A 39 2.09 14.06 16.95
C LEU A 39 0.57 14.16 16.87
N LYS A 40 -0.16 13.32 17.60
CA LYS A 40 -1.63 13.35 17.65
C LYS A 40 -2.20 14.70 18.07
N LYS A 41 -1.54 15.42 18.98
CA LYS A 41 -1.96 16.78 19.39
C LYS A 41 -1.72 17.83 18.29
N MET A 42 -0.71 17.62 17.44
CA MET A 42 -0.40 18.52 16.33
C MET A 42 -1.29 18.30 15.11
N ILE A 43 -1.65 17.04 14.84
CA ILE A 43 -2.56 16.68 13.76
C ILE A 43 -3.97 17.11 14.13
N VAL A 44 -4.41 18.23 13.55
CA VAL A 44 -5.74 18.82 13.80
C VAL A 44 -6.88 18.10 13.08
N ASP A 45 -6.54 17.32 12.06
CA ASP A 45 -7.46 16.63 11.17
C ASP A 45 -6.86 15.29 10.76
N GLU A 46 -7.38 14.21 11.33
CA GLU A 46 -6.94 12.83 11.07
C GLU A 46 -7.23 12.42 9.62
N GLU A 47 -8.35 12.86 9.05
CA GLU A 47 -8.75 12.49 7.68
C GLU A 47 -7.77 13.10 6.68
N GLU A 48 -7.41 14.38 6.84
CA GLU A 48 -6.42 15.04 6.00
C GLU A 48 -5.02 14.43 6.16
N PHE A 49 -4.64 14.00 7.37
CA PHE A 49 -3.39 13.29 7.60
C PHE A 49 -3.36 11.95 6.84
N LEU A 50 -4.40 11.12 6.98
CA LEU A 50 -4.49 9.84 6.27
C LEU A 50 -4.59 10.03 4.74
N ARG A 51 -5.27 11.09 4.28
CA ARG A 51 -5.27 11.48 2.85
C ARG A 51 -3.87 11.81 2.37
N GLY A 52 -3.11 12.58 3.15
CA GLY A 52 -1.71 12.91 2.85
C GLY A 52 -0.83 11.67 2.74
N CYS A 53 -1.04 10.68 3.60
CA CYS A 53 -0.28 9.42 3.60
C CYS A 53 -0.43 8.57 2.34
N ILE A 54 -1.44 8.84 1.52
CA ILE A 54 -1.68 8.09 0.27
C ILE A 54 -1.64 8.99 -0.96
N ALA A 55 -1.47 10.30 -0.77
CA ALA A 55 -1.50 11.27 -1.84
C ALA A 55 -0.35 11.10 -2.85
N PRO A 56 0.89 10.75 -2.47
CA PRO A 56 1.95 10.52 -3.46
C PRO A 56 1.58 9.45 -4.49
N ASP A 57 1.06 8.31 -4.03
CA ASP A 57 0.58 7.24 -4.92
C ASP A 57 -0.67 7.60 -5.73
N LYS A 58 -1.63 8.29 -5.09
CA LYS A 58 -3.00 8.42 -5.63
C LYS A 58 -3.27 9.74 -6.34
N GLU A 59 -2.70 10.82 -5.83
CA GLU A 59 -2.95 12.19 -6.29
C GLU A 59 -1.78 12.75 -7.09
N TYR A 60 -0.54 12.45 -6.70
CA TYR A 60 0.67 12.99 -7.36
C TYR A 60 1.15 12.10 -8.50
N ASP A 61 0.96 10.79 -8.38
CA ASP A 61 1.41 9.79 -9.36
C ASP A 61 2.92 9.93 -9.65
N ASP A 62 3.71 10.12 -8.60
CA ASP A 62 5.11 10.52 -8.69
C ASP A 62 6.08 9.38 -8.32
N GLN A 63 5.77 8.17 -8.78
CA GLN A 63 6.49 6.91 -8.49
C GLN A 63 8.03 7.02 -8.51
N LYS A 64 8.61 7.84 -9.38
CA LYS A 64 10.05 8.09 -9.46
C LYS A 64 10.67 8.66 -8.16
N ASP A 65 9.87 9.32 -7.33
CA ASP A 65 10.29 10.04 -6.14
C ASP A 65 10.17 9.18 -4.87
N HIS A 66 9.74 7.92 -4.99
CA HIS A 66 9.54 6.96 -3.89
C HIS A 66 10.79 6.13 -3.59
N HIS A 67 11.78 6.17 -4.48
CA HIS A 67 12.94 5.29 -4.39
C HIS A 67 14.06 5.88 -3.54
N CYS A 68 14.86 5.00 -2.94
CA CYS A 68 16.12 5.31 -2.27
C CYS A 68 17.21 4.33 -2.69
N TYR A 69 17.84 4.63 -3.82
CA TYR A 69 18.87 3.77 -4.39
C TYR A 69 20.13 3.83 -3.53
N VAL A 70 20.39 2.76 -2.80
CA VAL A 70 21.67 2.56 -2.11
C VAL A 70 22.69 2.17 -3.17
N SER A 71 23.78 2.94 -3.26
CA SER A 71 24.88 2.54 -4.11
C SER A 71 25.72 1.43 -3.51
N LYS A 72 26.20 0.55 -4.38
CA LYS A 72 27.28 -0.43 -4.16
C LYS A 72 28.51 0.15 -3.43
N GLU A 73 28.68 1.47 -3.44
CA GLU A 73 29.80 2.20 -2.83
C GLU A 73 29.57 2.64 -1.38
N CYS A 74 28.43 2.31 -0.73
CA CYS A 74 28.18 2.58 0.70
C CYS A 74 28.94 1.61 1.64
N LYS A 75 30.23 1.41 1.36
CA LYS A 75 31.10 0.23 1.55
C LYS A 75 31.00 -0.71 0.37
N GLU A 76 32.14 -1.05 -0.22
CA GLU A 76 32.29 -2.16 -1.18
C GLU A 76 31.66 -3.41 -0.56
N ILE A 77 30.38 -3.64 -0.83
CA ILE A 77 29.76 -4.88 -0.42
C ILE A 77 30.27 -5.90 -1.42
N ASN A 78 31.23 -6.72 -0.98
CA ASN A 78 31.69 -7.83 -1.77
C ASN A 78 30.49 -8.76 -1.96
N ILE A 79 29.92 -8.76 -3.17
CA ILE A 79 28.72 -9.54 -3.51
C ILE A 79 28.96 -11.04 -3.28
N SER A 80 30.23 -11.50 -3.30
CA SER A 80 30.56 -12.88 -2.94
C SER A 80 30.46 -13.19 -1.44
N ASP A 81 30.46 -12.16 -0.59
CA ASP A 81 30.27 -12.26 0.86
C ASP A 81 28.81 -12.01 1.28
N ILE A 82 27.95 -11.54 0.36
CA ILE A 82 26.51 -11.44 0.58
C ILE A 82 25.89 -12.77 0.17
N ASP A 83 25.26 -13.45 1.11
CA ASP A 83 24.28 -14.49 0.77
C ASP A 83 23.15 -13.81 -0.04
N PRO A 84 22.93 -14.14 -1.34
CA PRO A 84 21.89 -13.51 -2.14
C PRO A 84 20.48 -13.67 -1.56
N GLY A 85 20.28 -14.63 -0.66
CA GLY A 85 19.04 -14.81 0.11
C GLY A 85 18.95 -13.96 1.39
N ASN A 86 19.97 -13.15 1.69
CA ASN A 86 20.12 -12.43 2.95
C ASN A 86 20.82 -11.09 2.75
N LEU A 87 20.37 -10.32 1.74
CA LEU A 87 20.77 -8.93 1.63
C LEU A 87 20.34 -8.21 2.91
N PRO A 88 21.25 -7.59 3.67
CA PRO A 88 20.87 -6.69 4.74
C PRO A 88 20.32 -5.42 4.08
N TYR A 89 19.07 -5.48 3.63
CA TYR A 89 18.21 -4.31 3.66
C TYR A 89 18.37 -3.73 5.09
N PHE A 90 18.35 -2.41 5.24
CA PHE A 90 18.45 -1.75 6.57
C PHE A 90 19.85 -1.53 7.19
N LYS A 91 20.99 -1.78 6.54
CA LYS A 91 22.24 -1.15 7.05
C LYS A 91 22.28 0.34 6.69
N ASP A 92 21.61 1.08 7.58
CA ASP A 92 21.53 2.52 7.78
C ASP A 92 21.66 3.37 6.51
N ILE A 93 20.50 3.68 5.91
CA ILE A 93 20.35 4.86 5.05
C ILE A 93 20.99 6.10 5.70
N GLU A 94 20.92 6.20 7.03
CA GLU A 94 21.61 7.22 7.82
C GLU A 94 23.15 7.16 7.61
N ASP A 95 23.76 5.98 7.57
CA ASP A 95 25.20 5.79 7.27
C ASP A 95 25.55 6.15 5.82
N CYS A 96 24.58 6.08 4.91
CA CYS A 96 24.77 6.39 3.49
C CYS A 96 24.53 7.88 3.18
N THR A 97 23.96 8.64 4.11
CA THR A 97 23.55 10.02 3.87
C THR A 97 24.78 10.91 3.71
N GLY A 98 24.92 11.52 2.53
CA GLY A 98 26.05 12.41 2.20
C GLY A 98 27.18 11.72 1.43
N GLU A 99 27.09 10.40 1.22
CA GLU A 99 28.01 9.69 0.34
C GLU A 99 27.76 10.05 -1.12
N GLU A 100 28.83 10.04 -1.93
CA GLU A 100 28.79 10.45 -3.33
C GLU A 100 27.71 9.71 -4.13
N TYR A 101 27.39 8.49 -3.73
CA TYR A 101 26.61 7.54 -4.49
C TYR A 101 25.23 7.21 -3.89
N PHE A 102 24.85 7.85 -2.79
CA PHE A 102 23.50 7.72 -2.26
C PHE A 102 22.56 8.70 -3.00
N ASP A 103 21.47 8.18 -3.56
CA ASP A 103 20.40 9.00 -4.14
C ASP A 103 19.06 8.52 -3.60
N CYS A 104 18.40 9.39 -2.85
CA CYS A 104 17.16 9.07 -2.16
C CYS A 104 16.15 10.21 -2.33
N PRO A 105 15.52 10.29 -3.52
CA PRO A 105 14.40 11.18 -3.79
C PRO A 105 13.34 11.18 -2.68
N ALA A 106 13.03 10.02 -2.09
CA ALA A 106 12.01 9.95 -1.04
C ALA A 106 12.40 10.76 0.20
N LEU A 107 13.67 10.74 0.63
CA LEU A 107 14.11 11.60 1.76
C LEU A 107 14.12 13.09 1.41
N ILE A 108 14.36 13.45 0.15
CA ILE A 108 14.22 14.84 -0.31
C ILE A 108 12.75 15.27 -0.20
N LYS A 109 11.83 14.44 -0.68
CA LYS A 109 10.38 14.70 -0.60
C LYS A 109 9.86 14.73 0.83
N PHE A 110 10.36 13.86 1.69
CA PHE A 110 10.09 13.88 3.13
C PHE A 110 10.39 15.26 3.73
N ASP A 111 11.57 15.81 3.45
CA ASP A 111 12.01 17.12 3.94
C ASP A 111 11.23 18.28 3.29
N GLU A 112 10.94 18.21 2.00
CA GLU A 112 10.12 19.19 1.28
C GLU A 112 8.70 19.26 1.85
N ALA A 113 8.08 18.11 2.12
CA ALA A 113 6.75 18.03 2.68
C ALA A 113 6.68 18.69 4.07
N ILE A 114 7.65 18.42 4.95
CA ILE A 114 7.72 19.09 6.27
C ILE A 114 7.88 20.61 6.11
N LYS A 115 8.73 21.07 5.19
CA LYS A 115 8.93 22.51 4.96
C LYS A 115 7.68 23.20 4.38
N ASN A 116 6.89 22.47 3.59
CA ASN A 116 5.65 22.97 2.98
C ASN A 116 4.45 22.92 3.95
N ALA A 117 4.60 22.27 5.11
CA ALA A 117 3.58 22.23 6.14
C ALA A 117 3.36 23.63 6.73
N THR A 118 2.17 24.17 6.53
CA THR A 118 1.67 25.42 7.10
C THR A 118 0.52 25.11 8.06
N ALA A 119 0.10 26.07 8.88
CA ALA A 119 -0.99 25.87 9.83
C ALA A 119 -2.29 25.34 9.19
N SER A 120 -2.60 25.71 7.94
CA SER A 120 -3.84 25.30 7.27
C SER A 120 -3.79 23.94 6.56
N ASN A 121 -2.59 23.39 6.34
CA ASN A 121 -2.41 22.11 5.62
C ASN A 121 -1.44 21.17 6.35
N PHE A 122 -1.20 21.42 7.65
CA PHE A 122 -0.21 20.72 8.45
C PHE A 122 -0.45 19.22 8.44
N SER A 123 -1.66 18.76 8.79
CA SER A 123 -2.03 17.35 8.81
C SER A 123 -1.69 16.65 7.50
N PHE A 124 -2.12 17.23 6.37
CA PHE A 124 -1.89 16.66 5.05
C PHE A 124 -0.41 16.52 4.71
N TYR A 125 0.39 17.57 4.88
CA TYR A 125 1.81 17.52 4.54
C TYR A 125 2.64 16.65 5.49
N ILE A 126 2.24 16.52 6.75
CA ILE A 126 2.86 15.52 7.64
C ILE A 126 2.50 14.10 7.20
N GLY A 127 1.30 13.87 6.68
CA GLY A 127 0.93 12.61 6.04
C GLY A 127 1.80 12.30 4.81
N VAL A 128 1.94 13.26 3.91
CA VAL A 128 2.81 13.16 2.72
C VAL A 128 4.27 12.89 3.12
N SER A 129 4.76 13.58 4.15
CA SER A 129 6.10 13.34 4.69
C SER A 129 6.25 11.91 5.22
N THR A 130 5.27 11.43 5.98
CA THR A 130 5.25 10.06 6.53
C THR A 130 5.34 9.02 5.42
N HIS A 131 4.60 9.21 4.32
CA HIS A 131 4.63 8.34 3.14
C HIS A 131 6.06 8.15 2.60
N TYR A 132 6.71 9.22 2.15
CA TYR A 132 8.05 9.11 1.57
C TYR A 132 9.10 8.61 2.57
N MET A 133 8.93 8.92 3.86
CA MET A 133 9.82 8.35 4.88
C MET A 133 9.63 6.84 4.97
N THR A 134 8.39 6.33 4.93
CA THR A 134 8.16 4.89 4.92
C THR A 134 8.74 4.23 3.68
N ASP A 135 8.56 4.82 2.48
CA ASP A 135 9.11 4.27 1.22
C ASP A 135 10.62 4.14 1.28
N SER A 136 11.29 5.13 1.88
CA SER A 136 12.74 5.13 2.00
C SER A 136 13.27 3.87 2.69
N PHE A 137 12.47 3.23 3.56
CA PHE A 137 12.87 2.02 4.28
C PHE A 137 12.31 0.71 3.69
N VAL A 138 11.49 0.75 2.64
CA VAL A 138 10.96 -0.50 2.06
C VAL A 138 11.97 -1.12 1.08
N PRO A 139 12.30 -2.42 1.19
CA PRO A 139 13.32 -3.06 0.36
C PRO A 139 13.16 -2.89 -1.16
N VAL A 140 11.93 -3.00 -1.68
CA VAL A 140 11.66 -2.88 -3.13
C VAL A 140 11.89 -1.46 -3.67
N HIS A 141 11.89 -0.43 -2.81
CA HIS A 141 12.25 0.94 -3.17
C HIS A 141 13.75 1.23 -3.08
N GLN A 142 14.53 0.31 -2.49
CA GLN A 142 15.97 0.48 -2.29
C GLN A 142 16.82 -0.17 -3.38
N ILE A 143 16.19 -1.01 -4.20
CA ILE A 143 16.81 -1.69 -5.34
C ILE A 143 16.53 -0.91 -6.62
N MET A 144 17.43 -1.03 -7.60
CA MET A 144 17.26 -0.34 -8.88
C MET A 144 16.86 -1.32 -9.97
N GLY A 145 15.84 -0.95 -10.75
CA GLY A 145 15.46 -1.67 -11.96
C GLY A 145 14.74 -2.98 -11.72
N GLU A 146 14.14 -3.12 -10.56
CA GLU A 146 13.17 -4.14 -10.19
C GLU A 146 12.03 -4.25 -11.20
N ASP A 147 11.56 -5.48 -11.43
CA ASP A 147 10.39 -5.73 -12.28
C ASP A 147 9.11 -5.40 -11.49
N TYR A 148 8.36 -4.40 -11.95
CA TYR A 148 7.16 -3.94 -11.28
C TYR A 148 6.13 -5.07 -11.04
N TYR A 149 5.90 -5.91 -12.06
CA TYR A 149 4.83 -6.90 -12.03
C TYR A 149 5.24 -8.21 -11.36
N LYS A 150 6.53 -8.52 -11.33
CA LYS A 150 7.05 -9.77 -10.76
C LYS A 150 7.64 -9.62 -9.36
N CYS A 151 8.10 -8.42 -9.01
CA CYS A 151 8.77 -8.14 -7.73
C CYS A 151 7.98 -7.14 -6.89
N HIS A 152 7.88 -5.89 -7.36
CA HIS A 152 7.32 -4.75 -6.61
C HIS A 152 5.85 -5.02 -6.23
N ALA A 153 4.93 -5.02 -7.20
CA ALA A 153 3.50 -5.18 -6.90
C ALA A 153 3.14 -6.47 -6.13
N PRO A 154 3.73 -7.66 -6.40
CA PRO A 154 3.48 -8.86 -5.60
C PRO A 154 3.95 -8.77 -4.14
N PHE A 155 5.15 -8.21 -3.89
CA PHE A 155 5.70 -8.04 -2.54
C PHE A 155 4.73 -7.26 -1.64
N GLU A 156 4.18 -6.24 -2.23
CA GLU A 156 3.34 -5.21 -1.65
C GLU A 156 1.92 -5.67 -1.39
N GLU A 157 1.36 -6.37 -2.38
CA GLU A 157 0.08 -7.03 -2.26
C GLU A 157 0.13 -8.07 -1.14
N HIS A 158 1.21 -8.85 -1.05
CA HIS A 158 1.39 -9.82 0.01
C HIS A 158 1.43 -9.17 1.39
N ILE A 159 2.20 -8.08 1.59
CA ILE A 159 2.24 -7.34 2.86
C ILE A 159 0.85 -6.80 3.21
N ASN A 160 0.17 -6.16 2.27
CA ASN A 160 -1.18 -5.63 2.48
C ASN A 160 -2.17 -6.73 2.89
N ASN A 161 -2.05 -7.93 2.31
CA ASN A 161 -2.88 -9.08 2.67
C ASN A 161 -2.56 -9.61 4.07
N LYS A 162 -1.29 -9.60 4.50
CA LYS A 162 -0.88 -9.94 5.86
C LYS A 162 -1.38 -8.93 6.90
N LEU A 163 -1.32 -7.63 6.58
CA LEU A 163 -1.84 -6.59 7.48
C LEU A 163 -3.36 -6.69 7.68
N LYS A 164 -4.11 -7.17 6.69
CA LYS A 164 -5.56 -7.44 6.82
C LYS A 164 -5.89 -8.65 7.71
N SER A 165 -4.98 -9.63 7.86
CA SER A 165 -5.25 -10.82 8.68
C SER A 165 -5.11 -10.56 10.18
N ASN A 166 -4.55 -9.41 10.58
CA ASN A 166 -4.19 -9.10 11.97
C ASN A 166 -3.26 -10.17 12.59
N GLU A 167 -2.50 -10.90 11.78
CA GLU A 167 -1.47 -11.81 12.27
C GLU A 167 -0.18 -11.03 12.52
N LYS A 168 0.59 -11.42 13.54
CA LYS A 168 1.96 -10.90 13.79
C LYS A 168 3.04 -11.87 13.37
N ASN A 169 2.71 -13.15 13.24
CA ASN A 169 3.65 -14.19 12.84
C ASN A 169 3.52 -14.44 11.34
N TRP A 170 4.03 -13.50 10.54
CA TRP A 170 4.09 -13.65 9.10
C TRP A 170 5.41 -13.15 8.54
N GLU A 171 5.75 -13.74 7.41
CA GLU A 171 6.82 -13.35 6.53
C GLU A 171 6.27 -13.36 5.10
N VAL A 172 6.73 -12.42 4.29
CA VAL A 172 6.51 -12.33 2.86
C VAL A 172 7.86 -12.51 2.18
N SER A 173 7.92 -13.39 1.19
CA SER A 173 9.13 -13.60 0.40
C SER A 173 8.80 -13.47 -1.09
N VAL A 174 9.57 -12.67 -1.83
CA VAL A 174 9.42 -12.49 -3.29
C VAL A 174 10.79 -12.55 -3.96
N ASN A 175 10.88 -13.26 -5.08
CA ASN A 175 12.10 -13.30 -5.88
C ASN A 175 12.12 -12.12 -6.84
N CYS A 176 13.21 -11.38 -6.84
CA CYS A 176 13.37 -10.15 -7.60
C CYS A 176 14.64 -10.22 -8.44
N ASP A 177 14.54 -9.83 -9.71
CA ASP A 177 15.70 -9.53 -10.53
C ASP A 177 16.10 -8.07 -10.28
N VAL A 178 17.28 -7.85 -9.71
CA VAL A 178 17.74 -6.53 -9.27
C VAL A 178 19.04 -6.14 -9.93
N TYR A 179 19.23 -4.84 -10.10
CA TYR A 179 20.49 -4.26 -10.56
C TYR A 179 21.07 -3.41 -9.44
N PHE A 180 22.33 -3.60 -9.13
CA PHE A 180 23.06 -2.64 -8.33
C PHE A 180 23.54 -1.48 -9.22
N PRO A 181 23.71 -0.27 -8.68
CA PRO A 181 24.36 0.81 -9.43
C PRO A 181 25.87 0.56 -9.54
N CYS A 182 26.42 0.84 -10.71
CA CYS A 182 27.82 0.53 -11.02
C CYS A 182 28.78 1.70 -10.90
N LYS A 183 28.28 2.94 -10.98
CA LYS A 183 29.02 4.21 -10.78
C LYS A 183 28.07 5.41 -10.96
N LYS A 184 28.23 6.46 -10.16
CA LYS A 184 27.66 7.79 -10.47
C LYS A 184 28.56 8.53 -11.45
N LEU A 185 28.36 8.30 -12.75
CA LEU A 185 28.94 9.17 -13.79
C LEU A 185 27.97 10.34 -13.99
N THR A 186 28.17 11.45 -13.25
CA THR A 186 27.34 12.69 -13.23
C THR A 186 26.10 12.67 -12.30
N LYS A 187 25.08 13.52 -12.50
CA LYS A 187 23.86 13.60 -11.67
C LYS A 187 22.91 12.39 -11.81
N ALA A 188 23.27 11.38 -12.60
CA ALA A 188 22.41 10.22 -12.88
C ALA A 188 23.06 8.92 -12.40
N VAL A 189 22.29 8.12 -11.64
CA VAL A 189 22.67 6.76 -11.22
C VAL A 189 22.49 5.81 -12.41
N ARG A 190 23.52 5.01 -12.75
CA ARG A 190 23.47 4.04 -13.85
C ARG A 190 23.36 2.61 -13.33
N LYS A 191 22.48 1.82 -13.97
CA LYS A 191 22.37 0.36 -13.79
C LYS A 191 23.67 -0.35 -14.17
N CYS A 192 24.09 -1.31 -13.34
CA CYS A 192 25.08 -2.30 -13.75
C CYS A 192 24.56 -3.17 -14.88
N GLU A 193 25.47 -3.76 -15.67
CA GLU A 193 25.11 -4.73 -16.72
C GLU A 193 24.63 -6.07 -16.13
N ASN A 194 25.09 -6.44 -14.94
CA ASN A 194 24.68 -7.68 -14.28
C ASN A 194 23.38 -7.49 -13.50
N SER A 195 22.41 -8.36 -13.76
CA SER A 195 21.26 -8.58 -12.88
C SER A 195 21.55 -9.70 -11.89
N TYR A 196 20.91 -9.64 -10.74
CA TYR A 196 20.99 -10.65 -9.69
C TYR A 196 19.59 -11.10 -9.36
N ASN A 197 19.38 -12.41 -9.24
CA ASN A 197 18.14 -12.94 -8.69
C ASN A 197 18.31 -13.03 -7.17
N VAL A 198 17.53 -12.25 -6.45
CA VAL A 198 17.58 -12.16 -4.98
C VAL A 198 16.21 -12.48 -4.41
N GLN A 199 16.17 -13.11 -3.24
CA GLN A 199 14.93 -13.31 -2.51
C GLN A 199 14.81 -12.18 -1.47
N ILE A 200 13.79 -11.33 -1.62
CA ILE A 200 13.45 -10.31 -0.65
C ILE A 200 12.51 -10.94 0.37
N THR A 201 12.90 -10.96 1.64
CA THR A 201 12.06 -11.35 2.76
C THR A 201 11.67 -10.11 3.57
N PHE A 202 10.42 -10.07 4.04
CA PHE A 202 9.91 -9.00 4.89
C PHE A 202 8.86 -9.54 5.85
N ALA A 203 9.09 -9.37 7.13
CA ALA A 203 8.29 -9.89 8.22
C ALA A 203 7.55 -8.78 8.96
N TYR A 204 6.72 -9.17 9.92
CA TYR A 204 6.02 -8.22 10.78
C TYR A 204 6.99 -7.33 11.59
N ASP A 205 8.10 -7.88 12.05
CA ASP A 205 9.08 -7.10 12.82
C ASP A 205 9.76 -6.02 11.96
N ASP A 206 9.94 -6.28 10.66
CA ASP A 206 10.50 -5.30 9.71
C ASP A 206 9.54 -4.13 9.50
N ILE A 207 8.23 -4.36 9.37
CA ILE A 207 7.27 -3.25 9.26
C ILE A 207 7.18 -2.42 10.55
N LEU A 208 7.41 -3.05 11.71
CA LEU A 208 7.51 -2.33 12.98
C LEU A 208 8.78 -1.49 13.05
N GLU A 209 9.89 -1.97 12.50
CA GLU A 209 11.11 -1.20 12.40
C GLU A 209 10.93 0.01 11.49
N VAL A 210 10.31 -0.16 10.32
CA VAL A 210 9.93 0.94 9.42
C VAL A 210 9.11 1.99 10.18
N LEU A 211 8.06 1.57 10.89
CA LEU A 211 7.22 2.48 11.68
C LEU A 211 8.01 3.26 12.73
N LYS A 212 8.91 2.60 13.48
CA LYS A 212 9.76 3.24 14.50
C LYS A 212 10.74 4.23 13.89
N LYS A 213 11.41 3.86 12.78
CA LYS A 213 12.35 4.76 12.08
C LYS A 213 11.63 5.98 11.52
N THR A 214 10.43 5.81 10.97
CA THR A 214 9.58 6.92 10.52
C THR A 214 9.20 7.85 11.68
N ASP A 215 8.76 7.30 12.81
CA ASP A 215 8.39 8.08 13.99
C ASP A 215 9.56 8.86 14.57
N SER A 216 10.73 8.22 14.72
CA SER A 216 11.94 8.91 15.19
C SER A 216 12.31 10.08 14.27
N SER A 217 12.22 9.88 12.95
CA SER A 217 12.57 10.91 11.98
C SER A 217 11.61 12.09 12.00
N ILE A 218 10.29 11.83 12.05
CA ILE A 218 9.26 12.88 12.14
C ILE A 218 9.38 13.60 13.49
N SER A 219 9.46 12.86 14.59
CA SER A 219 9.56 13.42 15.94
C SER A 219 10.79 14.30 16.09
N ARG A 220 11.93 13.88 15.56
CA ARG A 220 13.17 14.70 15.55
C ARG A 220 12.99 16.00 14.77
N LYS A 221 12.38 15.95 13.58
CA LYS A 221 12.16 17.15 12.73
C LYS A 221 11.15 18.12 13.34
N LEU A 222 10.15 17.60 14.05
CA LEU A 222 9.09 18.39 14.68
C LEU A 222 9.33 18.69 16.17
N ASN A 223 10.46 18.22 16.73
CA ASN A 223 10.81 18.32 18.15
C ASN A 223 9.72 17.74 19.08
N LEU A 224 9.33 16.49 18.81
CA LEU A 224 8.32 15.72 19.55
C LEU A 224 8.96 14.57 20.32
N THR A 225 8.22 14.05 21.29
CA THR A 225 8.55 12.75 21.90
C THR A 225 8.16 11.62 20.95
N GLU A 226 9.02 10.62 20.82
CA GLU A 226 8.71 9.39 20.07
C GLU A 226 7.56 8.62 20.76
N GLY A 227 6.76 7.93 19.94
CA GLY A 227 5.69 7.05 20.37
C GLY A 227 6.19 5.74 20.98
N ASN A 228 5.28 5.02 21.66
CA ASN A 228 5.57 3.69 22.19
C ASN A 228 4.91 2.61 21.33
N TYR A 229 5.73 1.75 20.73
CA TYR A 229 5.30 0.68 19.82
C TYR A 229 5.47 -0.73 20.42
N GLU A 230 5.88 -0.88 21.67
CA GLU A 230 6.13 -2.18 22.32
C GLU A 230 4.86 -3.05 22.42
N ASN A 231 3.69 -2.41 22.47
CA ASN A 231 2.41 -3.07 22.70
C ASN A 231 1.38 -2.84 21.60
N LEU A 232 1.82 -2.60 20.36
CA LEU A 232 0.90 -2.34 19.24
C LEU A 232 -0.23 -3.38 19.21
N PRO A 233 -1.48 -2.98 19.53
CA PRO A 233 -2.57 -3.92 19.61
C PRO A 233 -2.84 -4.49 18.22
N ILE A 234 -3.09 -5.79 18.19
CA ILE A 234 -3.37 -6.58 16.98
C ILE A 234 -4.56 -6.00 16.20
N THR A 235 -5.45 -5.26 16.87
CA THR A 235 -6.72 -4.84 16.30
C THR A 235 -6.67 -3.42 15.76
N GLY A 236 -6.44 -3.30 14.46
CA GLY A 236 -7.15 -2.31 13.67
C GLY A 236 -8.37 -2.99 13.06
N ASN A 237 -9.46 -3.15 13.82
CA ASN A 237 -10.75 -3.46 13.20
C ASN A 237 -11.21 -2.18 12.48
N THR A 238 -10.54 -1.79 11.40
CA THR A 238 -11.26 -1.14 10.34
C THR A 238 -12.19 -2.23 9.83
N ALA A 239 -13.42 -2.23 10.34
CA ALA A 239 -14.54 -2.76 9.60
C ALA A 239 -14.70 -1.90 8.33
N GLY A 240 -13.66 -1.86 7.49
CA GLY A 240 -13.74 -1.44 6.12
C GLY A 240 -14.76 -2.39 5.56
N ILE A 241 -15.97 -1.87 5.35
CA ILE A 241 -17.01 -2.59 4.64
C ILE A 241 -16.31 -3.10 3.39
N ASN A 242 -16.09 -4.42 3.32
CA ASN A 242 -15.29 -4.99 2.26
C ASN A 242 -15.88 -4.47 0.95
N GLU A 243 -15.15 -3.61 0.24
CA GLU A 243 -15.66 -2.95 -0.96
C GLU A 243 -16.12 -4.00 -1.97
N TYR A 244 -15.50 -5.18 -1.94
CA TYR A 244 -15.93 -6.37 -2.66
C TYR A 244 -17.34 -6.85 -2.27
N SER A 245 -17.70 -6.83 -0.99
CA SER A 245 -19.05 -7.14 -0.51
C SER A 245 -20.07 -6.10 -0.97
N ILE A 246 -19.72 -4.81 -1.02
CA ILE A 246 -20.59 -3.76 -1.57
C ILE A 246 -20.78 -3.95 -3.07
N ILE A 247 -19.68 -4.10 -3.83
CA ILE A 247 -19.72 -4.32 -5.28
C ILE A 247 -20.52 -5.59 -5.61
N LYS A 248 -20.31 -6.68 -4.87
CA LYS A 248 -21.08 -7.92 -5.01
C LYS A 248 -22.56 -7.71 -4.69
N ALA A 249 -22.91 -6.95 -3.66
CA ALA A 249 -24.29 -6.61 -3.33
C ALA A 249 -24.95 -5.75 -4.42
N VAL A 250 -24.25 -4.73 -4.93
CA VAL A 250 -24.71 -3.85 -6.01
C VAL A 250 -24.89 -4.64 -7.31
N LEU A 251 -23.93 -5.49 -7.69
CA LEU A 251 -24.04 -6.36 -8.87
C LEU A 251 -25.19 -7.36 -8.72
N THR A 252 -25.37 -7.95 -7.54
CA THR A 252 -26.50 -8.86 -7.26
C THR A 252 -27.84 -8.13 -7.40
N LEU A 253 -27.96 -6.92 -6.85
CA LEU A 253 -29.15 -6.08 -6.97
C LEU A 253 -29.42 -5.70 -8.43
N PHE A 254 -28.38 -5.31 -9.17
CA PHE A 254 -28.48 -4.98 -10.58
C PHE A 254 -28.95 -6.16 -11.43
N LEU A 255 -28.38 -7.35 -11.21
CA LEU A 255 -28.81 -8.59 -11.87
C LEU A 255 -30.28 -8.94 -11.54
N LEU A 256 -30.71 -8.74 -10.29
CA LEU A 256 -32.11 -8.92 -9.89
C LEU A 256 -33.04 -7.94 -10.61
N ILE A 257 -32.66 -6.67 -10.74
CA ILE A 257 -33.42 -5.67 -11.49
C ILE A 257 -33.53 -6.07 -12.96
N LEU A 258 -32.42 -6.47 -13.58
CA LEU A 258 -32.42 -6.95 -14.96
C LEU A 258 -33.34 -8.17 -15.14
N LEU A 259 -33.29 -9.15 -14.23
CA LEU A 259 -34.18 -10.31 -14.25
C LEU A 259 -35.66 -9.90 -14.18
N VAL A 260 -36.01 -8.94 -13.31
CA VAL A 260 -37.39 -8.42 -13.20
C VAL A 260 -37.82 -7.71 -14.48
N LEU A 261 -36.94 -6.90 -15.09
CA LEU A 261 -37.23 -6.19 -16.34
C LEU A 261 -37.39 -7.15 -17.52
N PHE A 262 -36.52 -8.17 -17.63
CA PHE A 262 -36.64 -9.22 -18.64
C PHE A 262 -37.91 -10.06 -18.44
N ALA A 263 -38.25 -10.39 -17.20
CA ALA A 263 -39.50 -11.06 -16.89
C ALA A 263 -40.69 -10.21 -17.35
N LYS A 264 -40.73 -8.92 -17.01
CA LYS A 264 -41.80 -7.99 -17.44
C LYS A 264 -41.91 -7.87 -18.96
N ASN A 265 -40.80 -7.76 -19.69
CA ASN A 265 -40.82 -7.67 -21.16
C ASN A 265 -41.23 -8.98 -21.86
N ARG A 266 -41.11 -10.15 -21.20
CA ARG A 266 -41.58 -11.44 -21.73
C ARG A 266 -43.02 -11.81 -21.32
N ILE A 267 -43.68 -11.01 -20.47
CA ILE A 267 -45.06 -11.27 -20.02
C ILE A 267 -46.09 -11.16 -21.15
N GLY A 268 -45.71 -10.67 -22.34
CA GLY A 268 -46.54 -10.82 -23.54
C GLY A 268 -46.68 -12.26 -24.07
N LYS A 269 -45.79 -13.21 -23.71
CA LYS A 269 -45.81 -14.59 -24.27
C LYS A 269 -45.46 -15.76 -23.35
N SER A 270 -45.06 -15.57 -22.08
CA SER A 270 -44.65 -16.73 -21.25
C SER A 270 -44.97 -16.64 -19.76
N TRP A 271 -46.26 -16.72 -19.42
CA TRP A 271 -46.74 -16.83 -18.04
C TRP A 271 -46.45 -18.18 -17.35
N LYS A 272 -46.06 -19.22 -18.11
CA LYS A 272 -45.80 -20.57 -17.58
C LYS A 272 -44.45 -20.72 -16.87
N ILE A 273 -43.40 -20.01 -17.30
CA ILE A 273 -42.04 -20.14 -16.73
C ILE A 273 -41.91 -19.41 -15.38
N TYR A 274 -42.59 -18.27 -15.20
CA TYR A 274 -42.57 -17.50 -13.96
C TYR A 274 -43.10 -18.28 -12.75
N ARG A 275 -44.13 -19.12 -12.93
CA ARG A 275 -44.64 -20.01 -11.86
C ARG A 275 -43.64 -21.09 -11.44
N TYR A 276 -42.77 -21.53 -12.35
CA TYR A 276 -41.76 -22.56 -12.05
C TYR A 276 -40.62 -21.99 -11.19
N MET A 277 -40.14 -20.78 -11.50
CA MET A 277 -39.05 -20.17 -10.72
C MET A 277 -39.49 -19.66 -9.35
N LYS A 278 -40.71 -19.12 -9.21
CA LYS A 278 -41.25 -18.69 -7.90
C LYS A 278 -41.29 -19.84 -6.87
N ARG A 279 -41.45 -21.09 -7.32
CA ARG A 279 -41.41 -22.27 -6.43
C ARG A 279 -40.00 -22.68 -5.99
N LYS A 280 -38.95 -22.39 -6.76
CA LYS A 280 -37.57 -22.73 -6.37
C LYS A 280 -36.91 -21.66 -5.50
N VAL A 281 -37.22 -20.38 -5.69
CA VAL A 281 -36.62 -19.29 -4.90
C VAL A 281 -37.13 -19.26 -3.46
N ILE A 282 -38.38 -19.70 -3.22
CA ILE A 282 -38.95 -19.80 -1.85
C ILE A 282 -38.29 -20.92 -1.02
N ASN A 283 -37.62 -21.90 -1.64
CA ASN A 283 -36.93 -22.98 -0.91
C ASN A 283 -35.47 -22.67 -0.54
N ILE A 284 -34.92 -21.51 -0.95
CA ILE A 284 -33.51 -21.15 -0.65
C ILE A 284 -33.41 -20.21 0.57
N THR A 285 -34.52 -19.62 1.03
CA THR A 285 -34.54 -18.67 2.16
C THR A 285 -34.88 -19.28 3.53
N THR A 286 -34.63 -20.58 3.73
CA THR A 286 -34.67 -21.21 5.07
C THR A 286 -33.28 -21.71 5.49
N TYR A 287 -32.28 -20.82 5.46
CA TYR A 287 -31.10 -20.98 6.32
C TYR A 287 -31.35 -20.20 7.61
N LYS A 288 -31.67 -20.95 8.68
CA LYS A 288 -31.71 -20.45 10.06
C LYS A 288 -30.31 -19.98 10.45
N PHE A 289 -30.15 -18.70 10.71
CA PHE A 289 -29.09 -18.21 11.59
C PHE A 289 -29.48 -18.57 13.03
N THR A 290 -28.76 -19.51 13.63
CA THR A 290 -28.75 -19.70 15.08
C THR A 290 -27.58 -18.87 15.60
N VAL A 291 -27.88 -17.86 16.40
CA VAL A 291 -26.90 -17.02 17.08
C VAL A 291 -26.48 -17.75 18.36
N LEU A 292 -25.18 -18.01 18.50
CA LEU A 292 -24.46 -18.23 19.76
C LEU A 292 -23.48 -17.06 19.91
#